data_AF-A0A3R6N978-F1
#
_entry.id   AF-A0A3R6N978-F1
#
_cell.length_a   1.000
_cell.length_b   1.000
_cell.length_c   1.000
_cell.angle_alpha   90.00
_cell.angle_beta   90.00
_cell.angle_gamma   90.00
#
_symmetry.space_group_name_H-M   'P 1'
#
loop_
_entity.id
_entity.type
_entity.pdbx_description
1 polymer ?
#
loop_
_entity_poly.entity_id
_entity_poly.type
_entity_poly.pdbx_seq_one_letter_code
_entity_poly.pdbx_strand_id
1 'polypeptide(L)'
;MKKKVWAKKIGTFLLIAISIVGFPFVLEFVLYKTPVISQFTNETWFSFMASYVGAIATFVVLRITLKENQKAVEDEKRRLRRNYEIEKEISEAKDIQKVLLLDKYDFLNMNTLVIDFMKFRKDMYDIQFKIREFQFDEKGQTARDKYFMNLWFLERYYTFYFAEEKRPKENDREGWIKYVNSIEEKTTEWSHNAMLKRKKIMDLYKEYVDEMKRKEFG
;
A
#
# COMPACT_ATOMS: atom_id res chain seq x y z
N MET A 1 -20.48 -16.76 24.38
CA MET A 1 -19.07 -17.12 24.67
C MET A 1 -18.18 -15.98 25.18
N LYS A 2 -18.17 -14.79 24.55
CA LYS A 2 -17.26 -13.67 24.94
C LYS A 2 -17.39 -13.18 26.40
N LYS A 3 -18.61 -13.11 26.98
CA LYS A 3 -18.83 -12.68 28.38
C LYS A 3 -18.18 -13.60 29.44
N LYS A 4 -18.23 -14.93 29.27
CA LYS A 4 -17.61 -15.89 30.19
C LYS A 4 -16.07 -15.81 30.18
N VAL A 5 -15.47 -15.51 29.02
CA VAL A 5 -14.02 -15.34 28.88
C VAL A 5 -13.54 -14.05 29.54
N TRP A 6 -14.32 -12.97 29.44
CA TRP A 6 -14.00 -11.68 30.05
C TRP A 6 -14.08 -11.72 31.59
N ALA A 7 -15.14 -12.36 32.13
CA ALA A 7 -15.30 -12.58 33.57
C ALA A 7 -14.17 -13.44 34.17
N LYS A 8 -13.73 -14.48 33.45
CA LYS A 8 -12.61 -15.32 33.88
C LYS A 8 -11.28 -14.54 33.91
N LYS A 9 -11.02 -13.67 32.92
CA LYS A 9 -9.82 -12.80 32.90
C LYS A 9 -9.79 -11.80 34.06
N ILE A 10 -10.94 -11.21 34.41
CA ILE A 10 -11.05 -10.27 35.54
C ILE A 10 -10.82 -10.98 36.88
N GLY A 11 -11.43 -12.15 37.07
CA GLY A 11 -11.24 -12.95 38.28
C GLY A 11 -9.77 -13.34 38.49
N THR A 12 -9.07 -13.75 37.43
CA THR A 12 -7.65 -14.08 37.51
C THR A 12 -6.78 -12.86 37.80
N PHE A 13 -7.08 -11.69 37.22
CA PHE A 13 -6.34 -10.46 37.48
C PHE A 13 -6.48 -10.00 38.95
N LEU A 14 -7.70 -10.05 39.50
CA LEU A 14 -7.95 -9.72 40.90
C LEU A 14 -7.21 -10.66 41.86
N LEU A 15 -7.19 -11.96 41.56
CA LEU A 15 -6.51 -12.96 42.38
C LEU A 15 -4.98 -12.75 42.40
N ILE A 16 -4.40 -12.39 41.25
CA ILE A 16 -2.98 -12.03 41.15
C ILE A 16 -2.69 -10.74 41.91
N ALA A 17 -3.52 -9.70 41.77
CA ALA A 17 -3.35 -8.44 42.48
C ALA A 17 -3.42 -8.62 44.01
N ILE A 18 -4.39 -9.41 44.49
CA ILE A 18 -4.53 -9.75 45.91
C ILE A 18 -3.32 -10.55 46.39
N SER A 19 -2.78 -11.47 45.57
CA SER A 19 -1.59 -12.26 45.93
C SER A 19 -0.33 -11.39 46.03
N ILE A 20 -0.15 -10.44 45.10
CA ILE A 20 0.98 -9.49 45.10
C ILE A 20 0.91 -8.55 46.31
N VAL A 21 -0.28 -8.09 46.69
CA VAL A 21 -0.47 -7.22 47.86
C VAL A 21 -0.42 -8.01 49.17
N GLY A 22 -0.91 -9.25 49.18
CA GLY A 22 -0.98 -10.10 50.38
C GLY A 22 0.34 -10.80 50.72
N PHE A 23 1.21 -11.03 49.75
CA PHE A 23 2.50 -11.72 49.94
C PHE A 23 3.40 -11.08 51.01
N PRO A 24 3.58 -9.75 51.05
CA PRO A 24 4.29 -9.07 52.14
C PRO A 24 3.70 -9.35 53.53
N PHE A 25 2.37 -9.31 53.68
CA PHE A 25 1.71 -9.53 54.98
C PHE A 25 1.83 -10.98 55.47
N VAL A 26 1.80 -11.95 54.54
CA VAL A 26 2.03 -13.35 54.86
C VAL A 26 3.48 -13.58 55.29
N LEU A 27 4.44 -12.96 54.61
CA LEU A 27 5.85 -12.99 55.01
C LEU A 27 6.06 -12.36 56.39
N GLU A 28 5.47 -11.20 56.65
CA GLU A 28 5.51 -10.55 57.96
C GLU A 28 4.98 -11.49 59.06
N PHE A 29 3.82 -12.11 58.82
CA PHE A 29 3.24 -13.06 59.78
C PHE A 29 4.15 -14.27 60.05
N VAL A 30 4.74 -14.86 59.01
CA VAL A 30 5.62 -16.04 59.15
C VAL A 30 6.95 -15.68 59.82
N LEU A 31 7.53 -14.53 59.48
CA LEU A 31 8.81 -14.06 60.01
C LEU A 31 8.71 -13.61 61.48
N TYR A 32 7.59 -13.03 61.91
CA TYR A 32 7.42 -12.56 63.30
C TYR A 32 6.78 -13.58 64.27
N LYS A 33 6.08 -14.64 63.79
CA LYS A 33 5.44 -15.65 64.66
C LYS A 33 6.18 -16.99 64.82
N THR A 34 7.23 -17.25 64.06
CA THR A 34 7.95 -18.53 64.18
C THR A 34 8.99 -18.49 65.32
N PRO A 35 9.25 -19.61 66.04
CA PRO A 35 10.08 -19.64 67.25
C PRO A 35 11.60 -19.59 66.98
N VAL A 36 12.03 -19.35 65.74
CA VAL A 36 13.45 -19.22 65.37
C VAL A 36 13.77 -17.74 65.26
N ILE A 37 14.76 -17.27 66.03
CA ILE A 37 15.15 -15.86 66.15
C ILE A 37 15.72 -15.36 64.81
N SER A 38 14.82 -14.91 63.96
CA SER A 38 15.12 -14.02 62.83
C SER A 38 14.48 -12.68 63.17
N GLN A 39 15.10 -11.94 64.09
CA GLN A 39 14.69 -10.56 64.37
C GLN A 39 15.14 -9.68 63.19
N PHE A 40 14.34 -9.67 62.12
CA PHE A 40 14.50 -8.67 61.07
C PHE A 40 14.37 -7.30 61.74
N THR A 41 15.41 -6.47 61.62
CA THR A 41 15.30 -5.08 62.04
C THR A 41 14.29 -4.38 61.14
N ASN A 42 13.58 -3.38 61.69
CA ASN A 42 12.65 -2.56 60.90
C ASN A 42 13.30 -2.00 59.63
N GLU A 43 14.60 -1.69 59.70
CA GLU A 43 15.40 -1.23 58.57
C GLU A 43 15.52 -2.29 57.46
N THR A 44 15.77 -3.55 57.83
CA THR A 44 15.87 -4.66 56.85
C THR A 44 14.52 -4.96 56.22
N TRP A 45 13.42 -4.86 57.00
CA TRP A 45 12.06 -4.99 56.49
C TRP A 45 11.66 -3.85 55.54
N PHE A 46 11.98 -2.60 55.89
CA PHE A 46 11.77 -1.46 55.01
C PHE A 46 12.55 -1.57 53.71
N SER A 47 13.81 -2.03 53.77
CA SER A 47 14.65 -2.27 52.58
C SER A 47 14.04 -3.32 51.65
N PHE A 48 13.52 -4.42 52.21
CA PHE A 48 12.79 -5.45 51.45
C PHE A 48 11.53 -4.88 50.78
N MET A 49 10.69 -4.15 51.53
CA MET A 49 9.47 -3.54 51.00
C MET A 49 9.75 -2.52 49.91
N ALA A 50 10.79 -1.69 50.08
CA ALA A 50 11.23 -0.73 49.07
C ALA A 50 11.69 -1.43 47.77
N SER A 51 12.47 -2.51 47.90
CA SER A 51 12.90 -3.34 46.76
C SER A 51 11.70 -3.99 46.04
N TYR A 52 10.76 -4.55 46.81
CA TYR A 52 9.57 -5.21 46.28
C TYR A 52 8.67 -4.24 45.50
N VAL A 53 8.38 -3.08 46.09
CA VAL A 53 7.60 -2.03 45.42
C VAL A 53 8.34 -1.51 44.19
N GLY A 54 9.66 -1.32 44.29
CA GLY A 54 10.51 -0.91 43.16
C GLY A 54 10.48 -1.90 41.99
N ALA A 55 10.49 -3.21 42.28
CA ALA A 55 10.38 -4.26 41.26
C ALA A 55 9.02 -4.24 40.56
N ILE A 56 7.92 -4.07 41.32
CA ILE A 56 6.57 -3.94 40.74
C ILE A 56 6.48 -2.69 39.86
N ALA A 57 6.94 -1.54 40.36
CA ALA A 57 6.93 -0.30 39.61
C ALA A 57 7.72 -0.42 38.30
N THR A 58 8.91 -1.03 38.35
CA THR A 58 9.74 -1.31 37.17
C THR A 58 9.02 -2.20 36.17
N PHE A 59 8.35 -3.27 36.64
CA PHE A 59 7.60 -4.16 35.76
C PHE A 59 6.39 -3.46 35.11
N VAL A 60 5.67 -2.62 35.86
CA VAL A 60 4.55 -1.83 35.33
C VAL A 60 5.05 -0.84 34.27
N VAL A 61 6.12 -0.11 34.54
CA VAL A 61 6.75 0.82 33.58
C VAL A 61 7.19 0.06 32.34
N LEU A 62 7.94 -1.05 32.49
CA LEU A 62 8.39 -1.88 31.37
C LEU A 62 7.21 -2.37 30.53
N ARG A 63 6.11 -2.80 31.15
CA ARG A 63 4.89 -3.23 30.45
C ARG A 63 4.25 -2.09 29.67
N ILE A 64 4.18 -0.89 30.24
CA ILE A 64 3.66 0.30 29.55
C ILE A 64 4.57 0.63 28.36
N THR A 65 5.89 0.69 28.57
CA THR A 65 6.88 0.97 27.53
C THR A 65 6.81 -0.03 26.38
N LEU A 66 6.74 -1.34 26.68
CA LEU A 66 6.62 -2.37 25.65
C LEU A 66 5.33 -2.24 24.84
N LYS A 67 4.22 -1.90 25.50
CA LYS A 67 2.92 -1.72 24.83
C LYS A 67 2.93 -0.49 23.91
N GLU A 68 3.52 0.61 24.37
CA GLU A 68 3.63 1.84 23.57
C GLU A 68 4.56 1.63 22.37
N ASN A 69 5.69 0.93 22.58
CA ASN A 69 6.60 0.55 21.50
C ASN A 69 5.92 -0.35 20.46
N GLN A 70 5.15 -1.35 20.91
CA GLN A 70 4.39 -2.22 19.98
C GLN A 70 3.39 -1.43 19.15
N LYS A 71 2.67 -0.50 19.77
CA LYS A 71 1.71 0.36 19.07
C LYS A 71 2.41 1.26 18.05
N ALA A 72 3.52 1.89 18.43
CA ALA A 72 4.32 2.71 17.53
C ALA A 72 4.80 1.91 16.31
N VAL A 73 5.30 0.69 16.52
CA VAL A 73 5.74 -0.22 15.44
C VAL A 73 4.56 -0.62 14.53
N GLU A 74 3.39 -0.91 15.09
CA GLU A 74 2.20 -1.23 14.29
C GLU A 74 1.75 -0.04 13.43
N ASP A 75 1.74 1.16 14.00
CA ASP A 75 1.35 2.38 13.29
C ASP A 75 2.36 2.73 12.19
N GLU A 76 3.67 2.56 12.45
CA GLU A 76 4.72 2.71 11.45
C GLU A 76 4.57 1.68 10.31
N LYS A 77 4.31 0.41 10.63
CA LYS A 77 4.06 -0.63 9.64
C LYS A 77 2.84 -0.33 8.78
N ARG A 78 1.77 0.22 9.36
CA ARG A 78 0.57 0.65 8.62
C ARG A 78 0.87 1.84 7.71
N ARG A 79 1.69 2.79 8.16
CA ARG A 79 2.13 3.93 7.35
C ARG A 79 2.97 3.47 6.16
N LEU A 80 3.96 2.60 6.40
CA LEU A 80 4.81 2.04 5.34
C LEU A 80 4.00 1.27 4.29
N ARG A 81 3.01 0.48 4.72
CA ARG A 81 2.12 -0.25 3.80
C ARG A 81 1.31 0.72 2.92
N ARG A 82 0.72 1.75 3.51
CA ARG A 82 -0.04 2.78 2.76
C ARG A 82 0.85 3.51 1.75
N ASN A 83 2.05 3.93 2.16
CA ASN A 83 2.99 4.59 1.25
C ASN A 83 3.39 3.67 0.10
N TYR A 84 3.69 2.41 0.39
CA TYR A 84 4.00 1.42 -0.64
C TYR A 84 2.84 1.21 -1.64
N GLU A 85 1.60 1.15 -1.18
CA GLU A 85 0.42 1.03 -2.04
C GLU A 85 0.25 2.27 -2.94
N ILE A 86 0.47 3.47 -2.40
CA ILE A 86 0.43 4.73 -3.15
C ILE A 86 1.53 4.78 -4.21
N GLU A 87 2.78 4.50 -3.85
CA GLU A 87 3.91 4.49 -4.79
C GLU A 87 3.72 3.45 -5.90
N LYS A 88 3.21 2.27 -5.54
CA LYS A 88 2.86 1.23 -6.50
C LYS A 88 1.80 1.72 -7.50
N GLU A 89 0.73 2.35 -7.01
CA GLU A 89 -0.32 2.92 -7.86
C GLU A 89 0.26 3.94 -8.86
N ILE A 90 1.08 4.87 -8.35
CA ILE A 90 1.73 5.91 -9.17
C ILE A 90 2.65 5.29 -10.23
N SER A 91 3.40 4.25 -9.86
CA SER A 91 4.29 3.55 -10.79
C SER A 91 3.51 2.87 -11.92
N GLU A 92 2.46 2.13 -11.58
CA GLU A 92 1.61 1.45 -12.56
C GLU A 92 0.91 2.46 -13.49
N ALA A 93 0.37 3.54 -12.92
CA ALA A 93 -0.22 4.65 -13.64
C ALA A 93 0.77 5.30 -14.64
N LYS A 94 2.02 5.50 -14.22
CA LYS A 94 3.08 6.06 -15.08
C LYS A 94 3.43 5.14 -16.23
N ASP A 95 3.48 3.83 -16.00
CA ASP A 95 3.79 2.86 -17.05
C ASP A 95 2.66 2.73 -18.07
N ILE A 96 1.40 2.79 -17.62
CA ILE A 96 0.24 2.93 -18.51
C ILE A 96 0.36 4.18 -19.36
N GLN A 97 0.66 5.33 -18.74
CA GLN A 97 0.80 6.60 -19.43
C GLN A 97 1.85 6.55 -20.54
N LYS A 98 3.04 5.98 -20.26
CA LYS A 98 4.10 5.85 -21.27
C LYS A 98 3.65 5.07 -22.50
N VAL A 99 2.89 3.98 -22.30
CA VAL A 99 2.37 3.20 -23.42
C VAL A 99 1.33 3.99 -24.19
N LEU A 100 0.37 4.62 -23.51
CA LEU A 100 -0.71 5.38 -24.16
C LEU A 100 -0.21 6.65 -24.85
N LEU A 101 0.85 7.28 -24.35
CA LEU A 101 1.53 8.40 -25.01
C LEU A 101 2.55 7.94 -26.06
N LEU A 102 2.65 6.64 -26.29
CA LEU A 102 3.53 6.00 -27.29
C LEU A 102 5.04 6.18 -27.03
N ASP A 103 5.43 6.54 -25.81
CA ASP A 103 6.83 6.83 -25.43
C ASP A 103 7.76 5.61 -25.52
N LYS A 104 7.19 4.40 -25.59
CA LYS A 104 7.93 3.12 -25.63
C LYS A 104 8.19 2.61 -27.05
N TYR A 105 7.69 3.30 -28.08
CA TYR A 105 7.66 2.80 -29.45
C TYR A 105 8.29 3.80 -30.41
N ASP A 106 8.97 3.30 -31.44
CA ASP A 106 9.50 4.13 -32.52
C ASP A 106 8.71 3.87 -33.80
N PHE A 107 7.59 4.57 -33.95
CA PHE A 107 6.77 4.48 -35.16
C PHE A 107 7.30 5.30 -36.34
N LEU A 108 8.38 6.06 -36.15
CA LEU A 108 9.03 6.80 -37.23
C LEU A 108 10.02 5.91 -38.01
N ASN A 109 10.49 4.83 -37.39
CA ASN A 109 11.40 3.89 -38.02
C ASN A 109 10.67 2.78 -38.76
N MET A 110 10.62 2.89 -40.10
CA MET A 110 9.95 1.91 -40.97
C MET A 110 10.49 0.48 -40.86
N ASN A 111 11.76 0.30 -40.45
CA ASN A 111 12.34 -1.03 -40.27
C ASN A 111 11.80 -1.75 -39.03
N THR A 112 11.37 -1.00 -38.02
CA THR A 112 10.83 -1.55 -36.75
C THR A 112 9.34 -1.31 -36.59
N LEU A 113 8.70 -0.52 -37.46
CA LEU A 113 7.29 -0.14 -37.40
C LEU A 113 6.35 -1.30 -37.06
N VAL A 114 6.42 -2.40 -37.82
CA VAL A 114 5.56 -3.57 -37.62
C VAL A 114 5.86 -4.26 -36.29
N ILE A 115 7.14 -4.33 -35.90
CA ILE A 115 7.57 -4.93 -34.63
C ILE A 115 7.05 -4.11 -33.46
N ASP A 116 7.23 -2.80 -33.49
CA ASP A 116 6.81 -1.90 -32.43
C ASP A 116 5.30 -1.76 -32.36
N PHE A 117 4.60 -1.83 -33.50
CA PHE A 117 3.14 -1.94 -33.54
C PHE A 117 2.65 -3.22 -32.86
N MET A 118 3.29 -4.37 -33.12
CA MET A 118 2.95 -5.63 -32.45
C MET A 118 3.22 -5.56 -30.94
N LYS A 119 4.33 -4.96 -30.50
CA LYS A 119 4.59 -4.71 -29.08
C LYS A 119 3.53 -3.82 -28.46
N PHE A 120 3.20 -2.70 -29.11
CA PHE A 120 2.18 -1.78 -28.65
C PHE A 120 0.82 -2.47 -28.49
N ARG A 121 0.39 -3.22 -29.50
CA ARG A 121 -0.86 -3.99 -29.44
C ARG A 121 -0.86 -4.98 -28.27
N LYS A 122 0.26 -5.65 -28.01
CA LYS A 122 0.39 -6.55 -26.85
C LYS A 122 0.25 -5.80 -25.54
N ASP A 123 1.03 -4.73 -25.36
CA ASP A 123 1.00 -3.91 -24.14
C ASP A 123 -0.39 -3.28 -23.91
N MET A 124 -1.11 -2.94 -24.99
CA MET A 124 -2.47 -2.43 -24.93
C MET A 124 -3.48 -3.43 -24.37
N TYR A 125 -3.34 -4.72 -24.66
CA TYR A 125 -4.18 -5.75 -24.01
C TYR A 125 -3.97 -5.75 -22.50
N ASP A 126 -2.73 -5.70 -22.02
CA ASP A 126 -2.44 -5.67 -20.59
C ASP A 126 -2.99 -4.39 -19.93
N ILE A 127 -2.89 -3.25 -20.61
CA ILE A 127 -3.39 -1.96 -20.12
C ILE A 127 -4.91 -1.92 -20.02
N GLN A 128 -5.62 -2.52 -20.98
CA GLN A 128 -7.08 -2.61 -20.93
C GLN A 128 -7.58 -3.24 -19.63
N PHE A 129 -6.86 -4.25 -19.11
CA PHE A 129 -7.18 -4.85 -17.83
C PHE A 129 -6.80 -3.93 -16.67
N LYS A 130 -5.55 -3.43 -16.65
CA LYS A 130 -5.05 -2.58 -15.56
C LYS A 130 -5.88 -1.30 -15.36
N ILE A 131 -6.24 -0.61 -16.44
CA ILE A 131 -7.07 0.61 -16.35
C ILE A 131 -8.45 0.32 -15.73
N ARG A 132 -9.03 -0.87 -15.98
CA ARG A 132 -10.31 -1.24 -15.38
C ARG A 132 -10.20 -1.62 -13.90
N GLU A 133 -9.02 -2.06 -13.45
CA GLU A 133 -8.76 -2.33 -12.03
C GLU A 133 -8.68 -1.03 -11.22
N PHE A 134 -8.21 0.05 -11.83
CA PHE A 134 -8.33 1.38 -11.23
C PHE A 134 -9.81 1.77 -11.20
N GLN A 135 -10.45 1.59 -10.04
CA GLN A 135 -11.78 2.13 -9.79
C GLN A 135 -11.67 3.66 -9.66
N PHE A 136 -12.37 4.40 -10.53
CA PHE A 136 -12.47 5.86 -10.49
C PHE A 136 -13.92 6.29 -10.79
N ASP A 137 -14.34 7.43 -10.24
CA ASP A 137 -15.69 7.96 -10.47
C ASP A 137 -15.73 8.75 -11.80
N GLU A 138 -16.63 8.35 -12.70
CA GLU A 138 -16.88 9.04 -13.97
C GLU A 138 -17.37 10.49 -13.77
N LYS A 139 -17.89 10.83 -12.58
CA LYS A 139 -18.26 12.21 -12.22
C LYS A 139 -17.05 13.12 -11.95
N GLY A 140 -15.84 12.57 -11.82
CA GLY A 140 -14.56 13.27 -12.01
C GLY A 140 -14.29 14.46 -11.08
N GLN A 141 -14.52 14.31 -9.78
CA GLN A 141 -14.30 15.42 -8.82
C GLN A 141 -12.84 15.54 -8.37
N THR A 142 -12.09 14.43 -8.30
CA THR A 142 -10.68 14.42 -7.84
C THR A 142 -9.68 14.54 -8.99
N ALA A 143 -8.43 14.91 -8.70
CA ALA A 143 -7.37 14.94 -9.72
C ALA A 143 -7.03 13.51 -10.18
N ARG A 144 -7.07 12.54 -9.26
CA ARG A 144 -6.96 11.11 -9.58
C ARG A 144 -8.01 10.66 -10.60
N ASP A 145 -9.28 10.96 -10.38
CA ASP A 145 -10.36 10.55 -11.29
C ASP A 145 -10.22 11.21 -12.66
N LYS A 146 -9.93 12.51 -12.70
CA LYS A 146 -9.70 13.24 -13.96
C LYS A 146 -8.55 12.64 -14.76
N TYR A 147 -7.45 12.29 -14.08
CA TYR A 147 -6.29 11.68 -14.71
C TYR A 147 -6.63 10.30 -15.32
N PHE A 148 -7.18 9.38 -14.51
CA PHE A 148 -7.53 8.03 -14.99
C PHE A 148 -8.63 8.04 -16.06
N MET A 149 -9.59 8.95 -15.97
CA MET A 149 -10.61 9.13 -17.01
C MET A 149 -9.98 9.53 -18.36
N ASN A 150 -8.98 10.42 -18.37
CA ASN A 150 -8.29 10.80 -19.61
C ASN A 150 -7.44 9.64 -20.17
N LEU A 151 -6.80 8.84 -19.31
CA LEU A 151 -6.10 7.63 -19.74
C LEU A 151 -7.07 6.61 -20.33
N TRP A 152 -8.24 6.42 -19.70
CA TRP A 152 -9.27 5.50 -20.19
C TRP A 152 -9.81 5.94 -21.55
N PHE A 153 -10.08 7.22 -21.77
CA PHE A 153 -10.49 7.71 -23.09
C PHE A 153 -9.43 7.47 -24.17
N LEU A 154 -8.15 7.64 -23.82
CA LEU A 154 -7.04 7.41 -24.74
C LEU A 154 -6.88 5.92 -25.06
N GLU A 155 -6.99 5.06 -24.04
CA GLU A 155 -7.05 3.60 -24.22
C GLU A 155 -8.19 3.19 -25.14
N ARG A 156 -9.40 3.71 -24.91
CA ARG A 156 -10.59 3.37 -25.71
C ARG A 156 -10.43 3.75 -27.16
N TYR A 157 -9.88 4.94 -27.42
CA TYR A 157 -9.58 5.39 -28.77
C TYR A 157 -8.72 4.35 -29.51
N TYR A 158 -7.62 3.88 -28.94
CA TYR A 158 -6.78 2.85 -29.57
C TYR A 158 -7.47 1.48 -29.69
N THR A 159 -8.24 1.08 -28.67
CA THR A 159 -8.91 -0.22 -28.64
C THR A 159 -9.94 -0.40 -29.74
N PHE A 160 -10.72 0.65 -30.05
CA PHE A 160 -11.68 0.59 -31.16
C PHE A 160 -10.99 0.33 -32.50
N TYR A 161 -9.80 0.90 -32.74
CA TYR A 161 -9.07 0.65 -33.97
C TYR A 161 -8.54 -0.77 -34.11
N PHE A 162 -8.06 -1.40 -33.02
CA PHE A 162 -7.56 -2.77 -33.11
C PHE A 162 -8.64 -3.80 -33.47
N ALA A 163 -9.91 -3.51 -33.17
CA ALA A 163 -11.03 -4.39 -33.51
C ALA A 163 -11.23 -4.52 -35.04
N GLU A 164 -10.75 -3.55 -35.81
CA GLU A 164 -10.96 -3.47 -37.27
C GLU A 164 -9.80 -4.09 -38.06
N GLU A 165 -8.69 -4.44 -37.40
CA GLU A 165 -7.43 -4.82 -38.06
C GLU A 165 -7.31 -6.34 -38.29
N LYS A 166 -7.28 -6.76 -39.56
CA LYS A 166 -7.05 -8.18 -39.94
C LYS A 166 -5.69 -8.37 -40.58
N ARG A 167 -4.91 -9.31 -40.05
CA ARG A 167 -3.61 -9.69 -40.63
C ARG A 167 -3.82 -10.40 -41.98
N PRO A 168 -3.07 -10.05 -43.04
CA PRO A 168 -3.09 -10.77 -44.31
C PRO A 168 -2.63 -12.22 -44.19
N LYS A 169 -2.94 -13.04 -45.21
CA LYS A 169 -2.38 -14.39 -45.32
C LYS A 169 -0.90 -14.31 -45.68
N GLU A 170 -0.12 -15.30 -45.27
CA GLU A 170 1.34 -15.32 -45.45
C GLU A 170 1.78 -15.15 -46.91
N ASN A 171 1.01 -15.71 -47.85
CA ASN A 171 1.32 -15.68 -49.29
C ASN A 171 0.73 -14.46 -50.04
N ASP A 172 0.08 -13.52 -49.34
CA ASP A 172 -0.56 -12.35 -49.94
C ASP A 172 0.33 -11.10 -49.86
N ARG A 173 1.26 -10.97 -50.80
CA ARG A 173 2.25 -9.88 -50.83
C ARG A 173 1.58 -8.49 -50.95
N GLU A 174 0.56 -8.35 -51.78
CA GLU A 174 -0.18 -7.09 -51.91
C GLU A 174 -0.95 -6.75 -50.64
N GLY A 175 -1.55 -7.76 -50.00
CA GLY A 175 -2.18 -7.61 -48.69
C GLY A 175 -1.21 -7.14 -47.62
N TRP A 176 0.02 -7.66 -47.59
CA TRP A 176 1.07 -7.20 -46.66
C TRP A 176 1.48 -5.75 -46.90
N ILE A 177 1.63 -5.32 -48.15
CA ILE A 177 1.95 -3.92 -48.47
C ILE A 177 0.83 -2.99 -47.98
N LYS A 178 -0.44 -3.34 -48.27
CA LYS A 178 -1.61 -2.56 -47.80
C LYS A 178 -1.68 -2.52 -46.28
N TYR A 179 -1.37 -3.64 -45.61
CA TYR A 179 -1.36 -3.74 -44.17
C TYR A 179 -0.30 -2.84 -43.52
N VAL A 180 0.94 -2.86 -44.04
CA VAL A 180 2.02 -1.99 -43.54
C VAL A 180 1.70 -0.52 -43.74
N ASN A 181 1.21 -0.14 -44.92
CA ASN A 181 0.81 1.26 -45.20
C ASN A 181 -0.33 1.71 -44.25
N SER A 182 -1.28 0.83 -43.96
CA SER A 182 -2.35 1.13 -42.99
C SER A 182 -1.81 1.32 -41.57
N ILE A 183 -0.82 0.50 -41.16
CA ILE A 183 -0.15 0.68 -39.86
C ILE A 183 0.58 2.03 -39.82
N GLU A 184 1.32 2.38 -40.86
CA GLU A 184 2.06 3.64 -40.95
C GLU A 184 1.11 4.85 -40.81
N GLU A 185 0.03 4.87 -41.59
CA GLU A 185 -0.97 5.94 -41.56
C GLU A 185 -1.58 6.09 -40.15
N LYS A 186 -2.00 4.97 -39.55
CA LYS A 186 -2.62 4.96 -38.22
C LYS A 186 -1.66 5.37 -37.11
N THR A 187 -0.46 4.80 -37.11
CA THR A 187 0.54 5.12 -36.07
C THR A 187 1.01 6.56 -36.18
N THR A 188 1.02 7.15 -37.38
CA THR A 188 1.24 8.59 -37.58
C THR A 188 0.11 9.42 -36.98
N GLU A 189 -1.15 9.09 -37.27
CA GLU A 189 -2.33 9.74 -36.66
C GLU A 189 -2.28 9.66 -35.13
N TRP A 190 -1.99 8.47 -34.60
CA TRP A 190 -1.90 8.23 -33.16
C TRP A 190 -0.78 9.02 -32.50
N SER A 191 0.38 9.10 -33.14
CA SER A 191 1.52 9.89 -32.65
C SER A 191 1.17 11.37 -32.61
N HIS A 192 0.46 11.88 -33.62
CA HIS A 192 -0.05 13.24 -33.64
C HIS A 192 -1.05 13.49 -32.50
N ASN A 193 -2.06 12.61 -32.35
CA ASN A 193 -3.09 12.71 -31.30
C ASN A 193 -2.48 12.65 -29.88
N ALA A 194 -1.54 11.72 -29.66
CA ALA A 194 -0.81 11.60 -28.41
C ALA A 194 -0.02 12.87 -28.10
N MET A 195 0.63 13.47 -29.10
CA MET A 195 1.38 14.72 -28.94
C MET A 195 0.46 15.90 -28.57
N LEU A 196 -0.71 16.02 -29.21
CA LEU A 196 -1.71 17.03 -28.87
C LEU A 196 -2.22 16.91 -27.43
N LYS A 197 -2.44 15.67 -26.96
CA LYS A 197 -2.95 15.40 -25.60
C LYS A 197 -1.88 15.38 -24.53
N ARG A 198 -0.60 15.25 -24.92
CA ARG A 198 0.54 15.05 -24.01
C ARG A 198 0.60 16.07 -22.89
N LYS A 199 0.53 17.36 -23.21
CA LYS A 199 0.62 18.43 -22.20
C LYS A 199 -0.46 18.27 -21.13
N LYS A 200 -1.71 18.11 -21.56
CA LYS A 200 -2.86 17.93 -20.66
C LYS A 200 -2.69 16.70 -19.76
N ILE A 201 -2.30 15.57 -20.33
CA ILE A 201 -2.10 14.33 -19.57
C ILE A 201 -0.96 14.47 -18.56
N MET A 202 0.15 15.10 -18.96
CA MET A 202 1.30 15.33 -18.07
C MET A 202 0.96 16.29 -16.93
N ASP A 203 0.14 17.30 -17.16
CA ASP A 203 -0.28 18.23 -16.11
C ASP A 203 -1.27 17.54 -15.14
N LEU A 204 -2.22 16.77 -15.65
CA LEU A 204 -3.10 15.93 -14.83
C LEU A 204 -2.33 14.90 -14.01
N TYR A 205 -1.26 14.31 -14.58
CA TYR A 205 -0.39 13.38 -13.85
C TYR A 205 0.30 14.05 -12.66
N LYS A 206 0.78 15.28 -12.81
CA LYS A 206 1.38 16.04 -11.70
C LYS A 206 0.35 16.28 -10.60
N GLU A 207 -0.84 16.75 -10.95
CA GLU A 207 -1.93 16.99 -9.99
C GLU A 207 -2.34 15.70 -9.27
N TYR A 208 -2.44 14.58 -10.00
CA TYR A 208 -2.69 13.25 -9.45
C TYR A 208 -1.60 12.83 -8.45
N VAL A 209 -0.33 12.92 -8.83
CA VAL A 209 0.79 12.56 -7.95
C VAL A 209 0.79 13.43 -6.70
N ASP A 210 0.55 14.72 -6.83
CA ASP A 210 0.46 15.64 -5.69
C ASP A 210 -0.70 15.28 -4.76
N GLU A 211 -1.88 14.97 -5.32
CA GLU A 211 -3.04 14.51 -4.54
C GLU A 211 -2.73 13.21 -3.78
N MET A 212 -2.09 12.24 -4.45
CA MET A 212 -1.73 10.95 -3.85
C MET A 212 -0.68 11.10 -2.76
N LYS A 213 0.36 11.90 -3.00
CA LYS A 213 1.39 12.18 -1.99
C LYS A 213 0.86 12.92 -0.77
N ARG A 214 -0.14 13.80 -0.92
CA ARG A 214 -0.80 14.42 0.25
C ARG A 214 -1.45 13.38 1.16
N LYS A 215 -1.92 12.25 0.63
CA LYS A 215 -2.48 11.14 1.43
C LYS A 215 -1.42 10.38 2.23
N GLU A 216 -0.13 10.51 1.92
CA GLU A 216 0.97 9.94 2.72
C GLU A 216 1.23 10.71 4.02
N PHE A 217 0.87 12.00 4.05
CA PHE A 217 1.09 12.92 5.17
C PHE A 217 -0.18 13.26 5.96
N GLY A 218 -1.36 12.90 5.43
CA GLY A 218 -2.68 13.14 6.03
C GLY A 218 -3.24 11.99 6.85
#